data_AF-A0A660A7C5-F1
#
_entry.id   AF-A0A660A7C5-F1
#
_cell.length_a   1.000
_cell.length_b   1.000
_cell.length_c   1.000
_cell.angle_alpha   90.00
_cell.angle_beta   90.00
_cell.angle_gamma   90.00
#
_symmetry.space_group_name_H-M   'P 1'
#
loop_
_entity.id
_entity.type
_entity.pdbx_description
1 polymer ?
#
loop_
_entity_poly.entity_id
_entity_poly.type
_entity_poly.pdbx_seq_one_letter_code
_entity_poly.pdbx_strand_id
1 'polypeptide(L)'
;IDHHNDFVFALTYGYTVKKEKLYNVEIPNPNSDLKVILVKDDGKLKFISVHEHELEEYHHIRNLTAKEICEDFDWAWDEEFTKEVTE
;
A
#
# COMPACT_ATOMS: atom_id res chain seq x y z
N ILE A 1 -6.87 7.53 -27.22
CA ILE A 1 -8.18 6.87 -26.95
C ILE A 1 -8.91 7.83 -26.02
N ASP A 2 -10.09 8.29 -26.42
CA ASP A 2 -10.82 9.34 -25.73
C ASP A 2 -11.54 8.75 -24.52
N HIS A 3 -10.97 8.93 -23.33
CA HIS A 3 -11.47 8.37 -22.06
C HIS A 3 -12.79 9.01 -21.60
N HIS A 4 -13.32 10.00 -22.33
CA HIS A 4 -14.55 10.68 -21.95
C HIS A 4 -15.78 9.77 -21.93
N ASN A 5 -15.79 8.70 -22.73
CA ASN A 5 -16.91 7.75 -22.79
C ASN A 5 -16.89 6.72 -21.65
N ASP A 6 -15.75 6.44 -21.03
CA ASP A 6 -15.63 5.38 -20.02
C ASP A 6 -16.39 5.74 -18.73
N PHE A 7 -16.32 7.00 -18.30
CA PHE A 7 -17.06 7.50 -17.14
C PHE A 7 -18.57 7.56 -17.37
N VAL A 8 -19.00 7.95 -18.58
CA VAL A 8 -20.43 7.99 -18.95
C VAL A 8 -20.99 6.57 -18.99
N PHE A 9 -20.25 5.60 -19.55
CA PHE A 9 -20.64 4.19 -19.51
C PHE A 9 -20.72 3.65 -18.08
N ALA A 10 -19.72 3.90 -17.23
CA ALA A 10 -19.74 3.41 -15.84
C ALA A 10 -20.98 3.92 -15.06
N LEU A 11 -21.34 5.20 -15.21
CA LEU A 11 -22.56 5.78 -14.62
C LEU A 11 -23.85 5.19 -15.21
N THR A 12 -23.91 5.03 -16.53
CA THR A 12 -25.13 4.56 -17.24
C THR A 12 -25.44 3.08 -16.94
N TYR A 13 -24.42 2.26 -16.71
CA TYR A 13 -24.55 0.83 -16.39
C TYR A 13 -24.44 0.53 -14.88
N GLY A 14 -24.40 1.55 -14.02
CA GLY A 14 -24.40 1.39 -12.57
C GLY A 14 -23.12 0.76 -11.99
N TYR A 15 -21.99 0.86 -12.70
CA TYR A 15 -20.71 0.39 -12.19
C TYR A 15 -20.27 1.27 -11.01
N THR A 16 -20.19 0.67 -9.83
CA THR A 16 -19.59 1.31 -8.67
C THR A 16 -18.08 1.33 -8.85
N VAL A 17 -17.49 2.52 -9.01
CA VAL A 17 -16.03 2.69 -8.94
C VAL A 17 -15.61 2.38 -7.52
N LYS A 18 -15.10 1.18 -7.26
CA LYS A 18 -14.50 0.83 -5.98
C LYS A 18 -13.16 1.55 -5.88
N LYS A 19 -13.01 2.38 -4.86
CA LYS A 19 -11.72 2.98 -4.56
C LYS A 19 -10.70 1.87 -4.28
N GLU A 20 -9.53 1.98 -4.87
CA GLU A 20 -8.45 1.05 -4.62
C GLU A 20 -8.03 1.14 -3.16
N LYS A 21 -7.94 -0.01 -2.48
CA LYS A 21 -7.51 -0.08 -1.09
C LYS A 21 -5.99 -0.03 -1.02
N LEU A 22 -5.47 0.70 -0.04
CA LEU A 22 -4.05 0.80 0.26
C LEU A 22 -3.73 0.09 1.56
N TYR A 23 -2.51 -0.42 1.66
CA TYR A 23 -2.03 -1.21 2.77
C TYR A 23 -0.58 -0.85 3.11
N ASN A 24 -0.24 -1.00 4.38
CA ASN A 24 1.11 -0.85 4.89
C ASN A 24 1.62 -2.22 5.34
N VAL A 25 2.89 -2.52 5.07
CA VAL A 25 3.56 -3.71 5.61
C VAL A 25 4.58 -3.26 6.64
N GLU A 26 4.38 -3.67 7.90
CA GLU A 26 5.25 -3.33 9.03
C GLU A 26 5.66 -4.62 9.76
N ILE A 27 6.96 -4.92 9.79
CA ILE A 27 7.50 -6.03 10.56
C ILE A 27 7.86 -5.52 11.95
N PRO A 28 7.28 -6.10 13.03
CA PRO A 28 7.55 -5.67 14.39
C PRO A 28 8.98 -6.00 14.81
N ASN A 29 9.63 -5.09 15.53
CA ASN A 29 10.94 -5.31 16.13
C ASN A 29 10.87 -4.99 17.63
N PRO A 30 10.53 -5.97 18.51
CA PRO A 30 10.35 -5.71 19.94
C PRO A 30 11.65 -5.37 20.68
N ASN A 31 12.81 -5.54 20.03
CA ASN A 31 14.13 -5.32 20.62
C ASN A 31 14.75 -3.97 20.19
N SER A 32 14.01 -3.13 19.47
CA SER A 32 14.50 -1.84 18.96
C SER A 32 13.35 -0.87 18.79
N ASP A 33 13.64 0.42 18.91
CA ASP A 33 12.69 1.50 18.63
C ASP A 33 12.49 1.72 17.11
N LEU A 34 13.23 0.97 16.29
CA LEU A 34 13.14 0.98 14.83
C LEU A 34 12.06 0.00 14.35
N LYS A 35 11.25 0.44 13.39
CA LYS A 35 10.33 -0.41 12.64
C LYS A 35 10.90 -0.74 11.28
N VAL A 36 10.65 -1.95 10.79
CA VAL A 36 10.99 -2.34 9.43
C VAL A 36 9.73 -2.23 8.58
N ILE A 37 9.75 -1.37 7.57
CA ILE A 37 8.59 -1.08 6.72
C ILE A 37 8.90 -1.35 5.25
N LEU A 38 7.89 -1.79 4.50
CA LEU A 38 7.98 -1.90 3.04
C LEU A 38 7.62 -0.55 2.41
N VAL A 39 8.45 -0.06 1.50
CA VAL A 39 8.22 1.18 0.77
C VAL A 39 8.45 0.99 -0.73
N LYS A 40 7.80 1.83 -1.53
CA LYS A 40 8.00 1.96 -2.97
C LYS A 40 8.83 3.20 -3.28
N ASP A 41 10.09 2.98 -3.61
CA ASP A 41 11.03 4.05 -3.99
C ASP A 41 11.51 3.83 -5.42
N ASP A 42 11.39 4.87 -6.25
CA ASP A 42 11.71 4.81 -7.69
C ASP A 42 11.10 3.59 -8.42
N GLY A 43 9.83 3.29 -8.09
CA GLY A 43 9.09 2.18 -8.68
C GLY A 43 9.47 0.78 -8.17
N LYS A 44 10.41 0.68 -7.22
CA LYS A 44 10.86 -0.59 -6.65
C LYS A 44 10.46 -0.72 -5.19
N LEU A 45 10.06 -1.92 -4.80
CA LEU A 45 9.76 -2.25 -3.41
C LEU A 45 11.03 -2.63 -2.65
N LYS A 46 11.20 -2.08 -1.45
CA LYS A 46 12.30 -2.41 -0.56
C LYS A 46 11.91 -2.23 0.90
N PHE A 47 12.55 -2.99 1.78
CA PHE A 47 12.46 -2.78 3.22
C PHE A 47 13.45 -1.71 3.67
N ILE A 48 13.00 -0.83 4.56
CA ILE A 48 13.84 0.14 5.26
C ILE A 48 13.59 0.04 6.76
N SER A 49 14.57 0.48 7.56
CA SER A 49 14.40 0.66 9.01
C SER A 49 14.24 2.14 9.31
N VAL A 50 13.19 2.50 10.04
CA VAL A 50 12.87 3.89 10.38
C VAL A 50 12.46 3.97 11.84
N HIS A 51 12.71 5.10 12.49
CA HIS A 51 12.14 5.33 13.81
C HIS A 51 10.63 5.53 13.72
N GLU A 52 9.90 5.18 14.78
CA GLU A 52 8.44 5.33 14.81
C GLU A 52 7.98 6.77 14.53
N HIS A 53 8.73 7.77 15.01
CA HIS A 53 8.41 9.19 14.79
C HIS A 53 8.65 9.66 13.35
N GLU A 54 9.42 8.93 12.55
CA GLU A 54 9.75 9.25 11.16
C GLU A 54 8.75 8.62 10.17
N LEU A 55 7.89 7.70 10.61
CA LEU A 55 6.97 6.95 9.73
C LEU A 55 6.11 7.86 8.83
N GLU A 56 5.72 9.02 9.34
CA GLU A 56 4.88 9.98 8.63
C GLU A 56 5.59 10.56 7.40
N GLU A 57 6.93 10.71 7.46
CA GLU A 57 7.73 11.18 6.33
C GLU A 57 7.66 10.22 5.13
N TYR A 58 7.36 8.95 5.40
CA TYR A 58 7.26 7.88 4.41
C TYR A 58 5.80 7.59 3.99
N HIS A 59 4.81 8.36 4.46
CA HIS A 59 3.38 8.09 4.18
C HIS A 59 3.08 7.90 2.69
N HIS A 60 3.68 8.72 1.83
CA HIS A 60 3.46 8.72 0.39
C HIS A 60 4.09 7.52 -0.35
N ILE A 61 5.09 6.86 0.23
CA ILE A 61 5.78 5.71 -0.37
C ILE A 61 5.53 4.38 0.35
N ARG A 62 4.91 4.40 1.54
CA ARG A 62 4.60 3.19 2.32
C ARG A 62 3.17 2.67 2.14
N ASN A 63 2.28 3.46 1.53
CA ASN A 63 0.91 3.08 1.23
C ASN A 63 0.87 2.36 -0.14
N LEU A 64 0.76 1.03 -0.11
CA LEU A 64 0.89 0.17 -1.28
C LEU A 64 -0.44 -0.49 -1.64
N THR A 65 -0.64 -0.78 -2.92
CA THR A 65 -1.78 -1.58 -3.36
C THR A 65 -1.58 -3.06 -3.03
N ALA A 66 -2.66 -3.81 -2.90
CA ALA A 66 -2.57 -5.27 -2.71
C ALA A 66 -1.77 -5.96 -3.84
N LYS A 67 -1.91 -5.46 -5.07
CA LYS A 67 -1.21 -6.00 -6.23
C LYS A 67 0.30 -5.87 -6.10
N GLU A 68 0.78 -4.70 -5.67
CA GLU A 68 2.22 -4.47 -5.46
C GLU A 68 2.80 -5.39 -4.39
N ILE A 69 2.07 -5.60 -3.30
CA ILE A 69 2.52 -6.49 -2.22
C ILE A 69 2.51 -7.96 -2.68
N CYS A 70 1.42 -8.44 -3.28
CA CYS A 70 1.27 -9.84 -3.67
C CYS A 70 2.24 -10.32 -4.77
N GLU A 71 2.90 -9.41 -5.49
CA GLU A 71 3.82 -9.81 -6.57
C GLU A 71 5.10 -10.45 -6.01
N ASP A 72 5.67 -9.89 -4.94
CA ASP A 72 6.95 -10.32 -4.35
C ASP A 72 6.89 -10.60 -2.84
N PHE A 73 5.81 -10.18 -2.15
CA PHE A 73 5.68 -10.17 -0.70
C PHE A 73 4.32 -10.70 -0.24
N ASP A 74 3.75 -11.67 -0.95
CA ASP A 74 2.47 -12.31 -0.59
C ASP A 74 2.48 -12.91 0.83
N TRP A 75 3.61 -13.46 1.26
CA TRP A 75 3.85 -13.96 2.62
C TRP A 75 3.54 -12.94 3.72
N ALA A 76 3.59 -11.63 3.44
CA ALA A 76 3.27 -10.60 4.43
C ALA A 76 1.78 -10.60 4.82
N TRP A 77 0.91 -11.14 3.95
CA TRP A 77 -0.50 -11.37 4.27
C TRP A 77 -0.68 -12.56 5.20
N ASP A 78 0.00 -13.68 4.91
CA ASP A 78 -0.09 -14.91 5.70
C ASP A 78 0.42 -14.70 7.13
N GLU A 79 1.46 -13.86 7.30
CA GLU A 79 2.05 -13.52 8.60
C GLU A 79 1.36 -12.31 9.28
N GLU A 80 0.25 -11.82 8.73
CA GLU A 80 -0.55 -10.71 9.29
C GLU A 80 0.23 -9.39 9.48
N PHE A 81 1.26 -9.13 8.67
CA PHE A 81 2.04 -7.89 8.72
C PHE A 81 1.43 -6.73 7.93
N THR A 82 0.39 -7.02 7.14
CA THR A 82 -0.35 -6.05 6.33
C THR A 82 -1.46 -5.36 7.13
N LYS A 83 -1.52 -4.03 7.08
CA LYS A 83 -2.58 -3.21 7.68
C LYS A 83 -3.26 -2.35 6.63
N GLU A 84 -4.59 -2.35 6.59
CA GLU A 84 -5.37 -1.47 5.70
C GLU A 84 -5.19 -0.01 6.13
N VAL A 85 -4.91 0.86 5.16
CA VAL A 85 -4.89 2.31 5.36
C VAL A 85 -6.32 2.82 5.28
N THR A 86 -6.91 3.12 6.44
CA THR A 86 -8.23 3.75 6.51
C THR A 86 -8.11 5.24 6.25
N GLU A 87 -8.99 5.77 5.39
CA GLU A 87 -9.15 7.23 5.18
C GLU A 87 -9.70 7.98 6.39
#